data_AF-A0A1V5D9T2-F1
#
_entry.id   AF-A0A1V5D9T2-F1
#
_cell.length_a   1.000
_cell.length_b   1.000
_cell.length_c   1.000
_cell.angle_alpha   90.00
_cell.angle_beta   90.00
_cell.angle_gamma   90.00
#
_symmetry.space_group_name_H-M   'P 1'
#
loop_
_entity.id
_entity.type
_entity.pdbx_description
1 polymer ?
#
loop_
_entity_poly.entity_id
_entity_poly.type
_entity_poly.pdbx_seq_one_letter_code
_entity_poly.pdbx_strand_id
1 'polypeptide(L)'
;MDRAKLKIFIAIALGIAVGFAVGFGWGHVRLQSEQKMYTAKIKDLNRRLSQAQSKYSQDIAQQTVLEDEKRAALEEVEKIRTEKKVLKSKADSLDAKSGQLTERLAKVETERNSLDKKEKQDLRTIEERDKEIKQLVEIRQRLQNELKRVNQRYDRCVENNAGMYIVASEILHRYEGKGFKDRVLEKEPFTQIKKVELERLVQEYRDKIDAQKMRTK
;
A
#
# COMPACT_ATOMS: atom_id res chain seq x y z
N MET A 1 -146.77 -45.52 -10.84
CA MET A 1 -145.84 -44.59 -11.51
C MET A 1 -145.06 -45.39 -12.55
N ASP A 2 -145.20 -45.05 -13.84
CA ASP A 2 -144.78 -45.88 -14.98
C ASP A 2 -143.28 -46.23 -15.04
N ARG A 3 -142.97 -47.50 -15.31
CA ARG A 3 -141.61 -48.03 -15.51
C ARG A 3 -140.81 -47.29 -16.59
N ALA A 4 -141.48 -46.61 -17.52
CA ALA A 4 -140.85 -45.79 -18.56
C ALA A 4 -140.16 -44.54 -18.00
N LYS A 5 -140.75 -43.88 -16.98
CA LYS A 5 -140.19 -42.65 -16.39
C LYS A 5 -138.94 -42.94 -15.55
N LEU A 6 -138.87 -44.11 -14.91
CA LEU A 6 -137.71 -44.54 -14.13
C LEU A 6 -136.47 -44.82 -15.01
N LYS A 7 -136.65 -45.44 -16.18
CA LYS A 7 -135.56 -45.70 -17.13
C LYS A 7 -134.95 -44.41 -17.69
N ILE A 8 -135.78 -43.40 -17.96
CA ILE A 8 -135.32 -42.09 -18.43
C ILE A 8 -134.52 -41.38 -17.34
N PHE A 9 -134.97 -41.42 -16.09
CA PHE A 9 -134.23 -40.83 -14.96
C PHE A 9 -132.87 -41.48 -14.73
N ILE A 10 -132.78 -42.81 -14.83
CA ILE A 10 -131.52 -43.55 -14.70
C ILE A 10 -130.56 -43.22 -15.86
N ALA A 11 -131.07 -43.11 -17.08
CA ALA A 11 -130.24 -42.75 -18.24
C ALA A 11 -129.68 -41.32 -18.13
N ILE A 12 -130.47 -40.36 -17.63
CA ILE A 12 -130.03 -38.99 -17.38
C ILE A 12 -129.01 -38.95 -16.24
N ALA A 13 -129.25 -39.67 -15.14
CA ALA A 13 -128.32 -39.74 -14.01
C ALA A 13 -126.97 -40.37 -14.41
N LEU A 14 -126.98 -41.42 -15.24
CA LEU A 14 -125.76 -42.03 -15.79
C LEU A 14 -125.03 -41.09 -16.75
N GLY A 15 -125.76 -40.37 -17.61
CA GLY A 15 -125.16 -39.37 -18.50
C GLY A 15 -124.46 -38.24 -17.74
N ILE A 16 -125.08 -37.76 -16.65
CA ILE A 16 -124.50 -36.76 -15.75
C ILE A 16 -123.27 -37.33 -15.02
N ALA A 17 -123.35 -38.54 -14.47
CA ALA A 17 -122.24 -39.16 -13.75
C ALA A 17 -121.00 -39.39 -14.65
N VAL A 18 -121.21 -39.83 -15.91
CA VAL A 18 -120.13 -39.99 -16.89
C VAL A 18 -119.55 -38.64 -17.30
N GLY A 19 -120.39 -37.62 -17.49
CA GLY A 19 -119.95 -36.24 -17.76
C GLY A 19 -119.08 -35.66 -16.65
N PHE A 20 -119.44 -35.89 -15.38
CA PHE A 20 -118.64 -35.50 -14.23
C PHE A 20 -117.32 -36.30 -14.13
N ALA A 21 -117.34 -37.61 -14.36
CA ALA A 21 -116.14 -38.45 -14.29
C ALA A 21 -115.10 -38.07 -15.36
N VAL A 22 -115.53 -37.78 -16.59
CA VAL A 22 -114.64 -37.35 -17.67
C VAL A 22 -114.14 -35.92 -17.43
N GLY A 23 -115.01 -35.01 -16.97
CA GLY A 23 -114.64 -33.62 -16.64
C GLY A 23 -113.63 -33.51 -15.48
N PHE A 24 -113.83 -34.27 -14.40
CA PHE A 24 -112.88 -34.32 -13.29
C PHE A 24 -111.58 -35.05 -13.64
N GLY A 25 -111.64 -36.12 -14.44
CA GLY A 25 -110.46 -36.84 -14.91
C GLY A 25 -109.54 -35.97 -15.78
N TRP A 26 -110.11 -35.25 -16.76
CA TRP A 26 -109.34 -34.34 -17.61
C TRP A 26 -108.83 -33.11 -16.86
N GLY A 27 -109.63 -32.56 -15.94
CA GLY A 27 -109.21 -31.45 -15.07
C GLY A 27 -108.03 -31.84 -14.18
N HIS A 28 -108.07 -33.03 -13.56
CA HIS A 28 -107.01 -33.51 -12.69
C HIS A 28 -105.72 -33.86 -13.46
N VAL A 29 -105.82 -34.44 -14.66
CA VAL A 29 -104.66 -34.75 -15.51
C VAL A 29 -104.01 -33.48 -16.04
N ARG A 30 -104.79 -32.48 -16.48
CA ARG A 30 -104.27 -31.19 -16.94
C ARG A 30 -103.61 -30.41 -15.80
N LEU A 31 -104.26 -30.36 -14.63
CA LEU A 31 -103.70 -29.72 -13.43
C LEU A 31 -102.39 -30.39 -12.97
N GLN A 32 -102.31 -31.73 -13.03
CA GLN A 32 -101.10 -32.46 -12.69
C GLN A 32 -99.97 -32.22 -13.71
N SER A 33 -100.30 -32.03 -14.99
CA SER A 33 -99.31 -31.70 -16.03
C SER A 33 -98.72 -30.30 -15.86
N GLU A 34 -99.55 -29.32 -15.51
CA GLU A 34 -99.12 -27.95 -15.19
C GLU A 34 -98.25 -27.93 -13.92
N GLN A 35 -98.65 -28.64 -12.86
CA GLN A 35 -97.82 -28.79 -11.66
C GLN A 35 -96.46 -29.43 -11.94
N LYS A 36 -96.40 -30.45 -12.82
CA LYS A 36 -95.13 -31.07 -13.26
C LYS A 36 -94.24 -30.07 -14.02
N MET A 37 -94.83 -29.20 -14.83
CA MET A 37 -94.09 -28.15 -15.54
C MET A 37 -93.56 -27.07 -14.60
N TYR A 38 -94.36 -26.61 -13.63
CA TYR A 38 -93.91 -25.63 -12.64
C TYR A 38 -92.83 -26.21 -11.72
N THR A 39 -92.99 -27.44 -11.27
CA THR A 39 -91.96 -28.12 -10.46
C THR A 39 -90.67 -28.35 -11.25
N ALA A 40 -90.75 -28.72 -12.53
CA ALA A 40 -89.58 -28.79 -13.40
C ALA A 40 -88.91 -27.42 -13.59
N LYS A 41 -89.68 -26.33 -13.76
CA LYS A 41 -89.17 -24.97 -13.91
C LYS A 41 -88.53 -24.44 -12.62
N ILE A 42 -89.13 -24.72 -11.45
CA ILE A 42 -88.55 -24.41 -10.14
C ILE A 42 -87.25 -25.20 -9.93
N LYS A 43 -87.21 -26.47 -10.32
CA LYS A 43 -86.00 -27.30 -10.23
C LYS A 43 -84.89 -26.80 -11.15
N ASP A 44 -85.21 -26.39 -12.38
CA ASP A 44 -84.25 -25.78 -13.32
C ASP A 44 -83.73 -24.44 -12.80
N LEU A 45 -84.63 -23.56 -12.32
CA LEU A 45 -84.25 -22.29 -11.71
C LEU A 45 -83.36 -22.49 -10.47
N ASN A 46 -83.71 -23.42 -9.58
CA ASN A 46 -82.87 -23.76 -8.42
C ASN A 46 -81.52 -24.33 -8.83
N ARG A 47 -81.46 -25.14 -9.89
CA ARG A 47 -80.19 -25.65 -10.44
C ARG A 47 -79.33 -24.51 -10.98
N ARG A 48 -79.92 -23.57 -11.73
CA ARG A 48 -79.22 -22.38 -12.25
C ARG A 48 -78.77 -21.45 -11.12
N LEU A 49 -79.61 -21.25 -10.09
CA LEU A 49 -79.29 -20.45 -8.92
C LEU A 49 -78.11 -21.09 -8.14
N SER A 50 -78.15 -22.40 -7.92
CA SER A 50 -77.06 -23.13 -7.26
C SER A 50 -75.75 -23.10 -8.08
N GLN A 51 -75.83 -23.25 -9.41
CA GLN A 51 -74.67 -23.10 -10.28
C GLN A 51 -74.11 -21.67 -10.28
N ALA A 52 -74.98 -20.65 -10.30
CA ALA A 52 -74.57 -19.26 -10.20
C ALA A 52 -73.92 -18.96 -8.85
N GLN A 53 -74.52 -19.41 -7.75
CA GLN A 53 -73.98 -19.25 -6.39
C GLN A 53 -72.62 -19.93 -6.25
N SER A 54 -72.45 -21.14 -6.80
CA SER A 54 -71.17 -21.85 -6.82
C SER A 54 -70.10 -21.07 -7.60
N LYS A 55 -70.45 -20.51 -8.77
CA LYS A 55 -69.54 -19.66 -9.55
C LYS A 55 -69.16 -18.39 -8.81
N TYR A 56 -70.12 -17.69 -8.21
CA TYR A 56 -69.84 -16.51 -7.37
C TYR A 56 -68.90 -16.85 -6.20
N SER A 57 -69.10 -17.97 -5.52
CA SER A 57 -68.19 -18.40 -4.45
C SER A 57 -66.78 -18.74 -4.96
N GLN A 58 -66.69 -19.30 -6.17
CA GLN A 58 -65.42 -19.63 -6.81
C GLN A 58 -64.67 -18.37 -7.26
N ASP A 59 -65.38 -17.39 -7.83
CA ASP A 59 -64.81 -16.12 -8.25
C ASP A 59 -64.32 -15.30 -7.05
N ILE A 60 -65.08 -15.28 -5.94
CA ILE A 60 -64.63 -14.66 -4.69
C ILE A 60 -63.36 -15.36 -4.18
N ALA A 61 -63.33 -16.70 -4.16
CA ALA A 61 -62.15 -17.43 -3.74
C ALA A 61 -60.93 -17.13 -4.63
N GLN A 62 -61.11 -17.08 -5.96
CA GLN A 62 -60.05 -16.71 -6.89
C GLN A 62 -59.57 -15.28 -6.68
N GLN A 63 -60.49 -14.33 -6.45
CA GLN A 63 -60.13 -12.94 -6.19
C GLN A 63 -59.30 -12.84 -4.90
N THR A 64 -59.68 -13.55 -3.83
CA THR A 64 -58.89 -13.56 -2.59
C THR A 64 -57.48 -14.13 -2.78
N VAL A 65 -57.35 -15.21 -3.56
CA VAL A 65 -56.02 -15.80 -3.87
C VAL A 65 -55.17 -14.82 -4.68
N LEU A 66 -55.74 -14.19 -5.70
CA LEU A 66 -55.03 -13.19 -6.52
C LEU A 66 -54.63 -11.96 -5.70
N GLU A 67 -55.46 -11.52 -4.76
CA GLU A 67 -55.12 -10.42 -3.85
C GLU A 67 -53.97 -10.79 -2.90
N ASP A 68 -53.95 -12.01 -2.37
CA ASP A 68 -52.87 -12.53 -1.54
C ASP A 68 -51.56 -12.70 -2.34
N GLU A 69 -51.61 -13.24 -3.55
CA GLU A 69 -50.47 -13.36 -4.47
C GLU A 69 -49.91 -11.97 -4.83
N LYS A 70 -50.79 -11.00 -5.12
CA LYS A 70 -50.38 -9.62 -5.39
C LYS A 70 -49.69 -9.00 -4.18
N ARG A 71 -50.20 -9.23 -2.96
CA ARG A 71 -49.56 -8.74 -1.73
C ARG A 71 -48.19 -9.37 -1.55
N ALA A 72 -48.07 -10.69 -1.70
CA ALA A 72 -46.79 -11.39 -1.60
C ALA A 72 -45.77 -10.89 -2.63
N ALA A 73 -46.18 -10.71 -3.89
CA ALA A 73 -45.32 -10.17 -4.94
C ALA A 73 -44.87 -8.72 -4.63
N LEU A 74 -45.74 -7.88 -4.08
CA LEU A 74 -45.38 -6.52 -3.67
C LEU A 74 -44.36 -6.52 -2.52
N GLU A 75 -44.50 -7.43 -1.56
CA GLU A 75 -43.52 -7.59 -0.47
C GLU A 75 -42.16 -8.06 -1.00
N GLU A 76 -42.13 -9.00 -1.93
CA GLU A 76 -40.88 -9.45 -2.58
C GLU A 76 -40.22 -8.33 -3.40
N VAL A 77 -41.00 -7.56 -4.15
CA VAL A 77 -40.49 -6.41 -4.91
C VAL A 77 -39.85 -5.39 -3.97
N GLU A 78 -40.46 -5.08 -2.84
CA GLU A 78 -39.88 -4.16 -1.87
C GLU A 78 -38.63 -4.74 -1.19
N LYS A 79 -38.62 -6.04 -0.85
CA LYS A 79 -37.40 -6.72 -0.36
C LYS A 79 -36.26 -6.61 -1.37
N ILE A 80 -36.47 -7.02 -2.62
CA ILE A 80 -35.48 -6.94 -3.69
C ILE A 80 -35.03 -5.48 -3.90
N ARG A 81 -35.94 -4.51 -3.80
CA ARG A 81 -35.62 -3.09 -3.93
C ARG A 81 -34.72 -2.61 -2.79
N THR A 82 -34.94 -3.06 -1.55
CA THR A 82 -34.08 -2.74 -0.41
C THR A 82 -32.69 -3.38 -0.56
N GLU A 83 -32.64 -4.66 -0.94
CA GLU A 83 -31.39 -5.37 -1.19
C GLU A 83 -30.58 -4.73 -2.30
N LYS A 84 -31.23 -4.34 -3.41
CA LYS A 84 -30.59 -3.61 -4.52
C LYS A 84 -29.98 -2.29 -4.05
N LYS A 85 -30.66 -1.53 -3.19
CA LYS A 85 -30.11 -0.28 -2.63
C LYS A 85 -28.86 -0.54 -1.79
N VAL A 86 -28.90 -1.57 -0.93
CA VAL A 86 -27.75 -1.96 -0.09
C VAL A 86 -26.58 -2.45 -0.94
N LEU A 87 -26.84 -3.27 -1.94
CA LEU A 87 -25.80 -3.75 -2.86
C LEU A 87 -25.18 -2.60 -3.65
N LYS A 88 -26.01 -1.66 -4.12
CA LYS A 88 -25.51 -0.46 -4.80
C LYS A 88 -24.61 0.38 -3.88
N SER A 89 -25.01 0.64 -2.64
CA SER A 89 -24.17 1.40 -1.71
C SER A 89 -22.86 0.68 -1.37
N LYS A 90 -22.88 -0.66 -1.30
CA LYS A 90 -21.65 -1.46 -1.12
C LYS A 90 -20.74 -1.37 -2.35
N ALA A 91 -21.30 -1.44 -3.56
CA ALA A 91 -20.55 -1.29 -4.79
C ALA A 91 -19.89 0.10 -4.88
N ASP A 92 -20.64 1.16 -4.61
CA ASP A 92 -20.12 2.54 -4.60
C ASP A 92 -18.99 2.70 -3.54
N SER A 93 -19.14 2.07 -2.37
CA SER A 93 -18.11 2.08 -1.33
C SER A 93 -16.84 1.32 -1.73
N LEU A 94 -16.99 0.17 -2.40
CA LEU A 94 -15.86 -0.61 -2.90
C LEU A 94 -15.12 0.13 -4.02
N ASP A 95 -15.84 0.80 -4.91
CA ASP A 95 -15.27 1.61 -5.98
C ASP A 95 -14.45 2.77 -5.41
N ALA A 96 -15.01 3.50 -4.43
CA ALA A 96 -14.28 4.56 -3.73
C ALA A 96 -13.01 4.06 -3.03
N LYS A 97 -13.07 2.89 -2.38
CA LYS A 97 -11.89 2.25 -1.76
C LYS A 97 -10.86 1.83 -2.81
N SER A 98 -11.29 1.29 -3.94
CA SER A 98 -10.42 0.93 -5.06
C SER A 98 -9.67 2.16 -5.60
N GLY A 99 -10.39 3.27 -5.79
CA GLY A 99 -9.78 4.55 -6.17
C GLY A 99 -8.73 5.03 -5.16
N GLN A 100 -9.06 5.00 -3.86
CA GLN A 100 -8.13 5.37 -2.79
C GLN A 100 -6.88 4.48 -2.74
N LEU A 101 -7.04 3.16 -2.92
CA LEU A 101 -5.92 2.22 -2.95
C LEU A 101 -5.03 2.48 -4.16
N THR A 102 -5.62 2.77 -5.32
CA THR A 102 -4.88 3.11 -6.55
C THR A 102 -4.06 4.40 -6.36
N GLU A 103 -4.64 5.44 -5.76
CA GLU A 103 -3.92 6.68 -5.46
C GLU A 103 -2.78 6.46 -4.46
N ARG A 104 -3.01 5.67 -3.41
CA ARG A 104 -1.96 5.32 -2.43
C ARG A 104 -0.83 4.52 -3.08
N LEU A 105 -1.16 3.58 -3.96
CA LEU A 105 -0.17 2.78 -4.68
C LEU A 105 0.69 3.67 -5.58
N ALA A 106 0.08 4.59 -6.32
CA ALA A 106 0.82 5.58 -7.12
C ALA A 106 1.75 6.45 -6.25
N LYS A 107 1.29 6.92 -5.08
CA LYS A 107 2.13 7.68 -4.15
C LYS A 107 3.33 6.86 -3.66
N VAL A 108 3.10 5.63 -3.21
CA VAL A 108 4.17 4.73 -2.74
C VAL A 108 5.18 4.45 -3.86
N GLU A 109 4.73 4.26 -5.10
CA GLU A 109 5.64 4.08 -6.24
C GLU A 109 6.49 5.33 -6.51
N THR A 110 5.89 6.53 -6.45
CA THR A 110 6.65 7.78 -6.62
C THR A 110 7.68 7.99 -5.51
N GLU A 111 7.30 7.73 -4.26
CA GLU A 111 8.20 7.80 -3.10
C GLU A 111 9.34 6.80 -3.22
N ARG A 112 9.03 5.54 -3.55
CA ARG A 112 10.05 4.50 -3.78
C ARG A 112 11.04 4.90 -4.86
N ASN A 113 10.56 5.42 -5.99
CA ASN A 113 11.42 5.87 -7.09
C ASN A 113 12.29 7.07 -6.67
N SER A 114 11.77 7.96 -5.81
CA SER A 114 12.55 9.07 -5.27
C SER A 114 13.65 8.60 -4.31
N LEU A 115 13.35 7.59 -3.48
CA LEU A 115 14.30 6.99 -2.55
C LEU A 115 15.40 6.23 -3.28
N ASP A 116 15.07 5.43 -4.30
CA ASP A 116 16.06 4.73 -5.13
C ASP A 116 17.03 5.69 -5.82
N LYS A 117 16.54 6.85 -6.28
CA LYS A 117 17.40 7.91 -6.84
C LYS A 117 18.33 8.51 -5.78
N LYS A 118 17.82 8.80 -4.59
CA LYS A 118 18.63 9.33 -3.47
C LYS A 118 19.68 8.33 -3.03
N GLU A 119 19.32 7.07 -2.84
CA GLU A 119 20.25 6.00 -2.47
C GLU A 119 21.39 5.87 -3.47
N LYS A 120 21.09 5.90 -4.78
CA LYS A 120 22.12 5.89 -5.84
C LYS A 120 23.02 7.12 -5.80
N GLN A 121 22.49 8.29 -5.48
CA GLN A 121 23.26 9.52 -5.34
C GLN A 121 24.17 9.49 -4.10
N ASP A 122 23.65 8.98 -2.99
CA ASP A 122 24.39 8.85 -1.73
C ASP A 122 25.54 7.85 -1.89
N LEU A 123 25.29 6.69 -2.54
CA LEU A 123 26.34 5.72 -2.85
C LEU A 123 27.46 6.32 -3.70
N ARG A 124 27.12 7.09 -4.75
CA ARG A 124 28.14 7.80 -5.56
C ARG A 124 28.93 8.79 -4.73
N THR A 125 28.25 9.53 -3.86
CA THR A 125 28.90 10.52 -2.99
C THR A 125 29.85 9.83 -2.01
N ILE A 126 29.45 8.69 -1.43
CA ILE A 126 30.30 7.88 -0.54
C ILE A 126 31.54 7.39 -1.31
N GLU A 127 31.37 6.84 -2.51
CA GLU A 127 32.50 6.39 -3.35
C GLU A 127 33.49 7.51 -3.69
N GLU A 128 32.99 8.72 -3.98
CA GLU A 128 33.81 9.90 -4.23
C GLU A 128 34.58 10.32 -2.98
N ARG A 129 33.92 10.35 -1.82
CA ARG A 129 34.56 10.72 -0.54
C ARG A 129 35.58 9.68 -0.09
N ASP A 130 35.33 8.40 -0.32
CA ASP A 130 36.31 7.35 -0.02
C ASP A 130 37.58 7.49 -0.87
N LYS A 131 37.45 7.89 -2.14
CA LYS A 131 38.60 8.20 -3.00
C LYS A 131 39.37 9.41 -2.48
N GLU A 132 38.67 10.48 -2.10
CA GLU A 132 39.27 11.70 -1.55
C GLU A 132 39.99 11.41 -0.22
N ILE A 133 39.37 10.64 0.68
CA ILE A 133 39.98 10.25 1.95
C ILE A 133 41.27 9.45 1.71
N LYS A 134 41.28 8.49 0.78
CA LYS A 134 42.49 7.74 0.43
C LYS A 134 43.62 8.66 -0.06
N GLN A 135 43.29 9.61 -0.96
CA GLN A 135 44.26 10.59 -1.44
C GLN A 135 44.81 11.47 -0.31
N LEU A 136 43.94 11.96 0.58
CA LEU A 136 44.35 12.77 1.73
C LEU A 136 45.24 11.99 2.70
N VAL A 137 44.96 10.70 2.92
CA VAL A 137 45.80 9.82 3.75
C VAL A 137 47.19 9.66 3.15
N GLU A 138 47.29 9.44 1.83
CA GLU A 138 48.57 9.34 1.12
C GLU A 138 49.37 10.65 1.16
N ILE A 139 48.71 11.78 0.92
CA ILE A 139 49.32 13.12 1.00
C ILE A 139 49.82 13.38 2.42
N ARG A 140 49.02 13.09 3.44
CA ARG A 140 49.41 13.24 4.85
C ARG A 140 50.65 12.41 5.17
N GLN A 141 50.69 11.16 4.73
CA GLN A 141 51.84 10.28 4.95
C GLN A 141 53.10 10.81 4.27
N ARG A 142 52.98 11.34 3.05
CA ARG A 142 54.09 11.97 2.32
C ARG A 142 54.61 13.20 3.08
N LEU A 143 53.72 14.11 3.47
CA LEU A 143 54.06 15.32 4.21
C LEU A 143 54.71 15.01 5.56
N GLN A 144 54.22 13.99 6.29
CA GLN A 144 54.84 13.54 7.53
C GLN A 144 56.28 13.03 7.31
N ASN A 145 56.49 12.26 6.23
CA ASN A 145 57.82 11.77 5.88
C ASN A 145 58.77 12.92 5.46
N GLU A 146 58.27 13.89 4.70
CA GLU A 146 59.04 15.08 4.31
C GLU A 146 59.40 15.93 5.53
N LEU A 147 58.44 16.19 6.42
CA LEU A 147 58.67 16.94 7.66
C LEU A 147 59.74 16.26 8.53
N LYS A 148 59.68 14.94 8.67
CA LYS A 148 60.71 14.16 9.39
C LYS A 148 62.09 14.34 8.77
N ARG A 149 62.20 14.30 7.43
CA ARG A 149 63.47 14.52 6.72
C ARG A 149 64.00 15.93 6.89
N VAL A 150 63.12 16.94 6.83
CA VAL A 150 63.50 18.34 7.04
C VAL A 150 63.99 18.55 8.47
N ASN A 151 63.29 18.02 9.47
CA ASN A 151 63.73 18.12 10.87
C ASN A 151 65.09 17.44 11.08
N GLN A 152 65.31 16.24 10.54
CA GLN A 152 66.62 15.57 10.63
C GLN A 152 67.75 16.39 9.97
N ARG A 153 67.48 17.07 8.85
CA ARG A 153 68.47 17.95 8.20
C ARG A 153 68.72 19.21 9.03
N TYR A 154 67.67 19.76 9.64
CA TYR A 154 67.77 20.91 10.52
C TYR A 154 68.60 20.58 11.75
N ASP A 155 68.30 19.48 12.44
CA ASP A 155 69.05 19.02 13.62
C ASP A 155 70.53 18.83 13.28
N ARG A 156 70.82 18.17 12.15
CA ARG A 156 72.19 18.01 11.66
C ARG A 156 72.87 19.36 11.38
N CYS A 157 72.16 20.33 10.82
CA CYS A 157 72.69 21.68 10.59
C CYS A 157 73.03 22.38 11.91
N VAL A 158 72.15 22.28 12.91
CA VAL A 158 72.37 22.82 14.26
C VAL A 158 73.60 22.17 14.91
N GLU A 159 73.69 20.84 14.87
CA GLU A 159 74.84 20.11 15.40
C GLU A 159 76.16 20.49 14.70
N ASN A 160 76.15 20.59 13.37
CA ASN A 160 77.34 20.99 12.62
C ASN A 160 77.76 22.42 12.96
N ASN A 161 76.81 23.36 13.05
CA ASN A 161 77.10 24.75 13.39
C ASN A 161 77.69 24.87 14.79
N ALA A 162 77.15 24.12 15.77
CA ALA A 162 77.72 24.05 17.11
C ALA A 162 79.15 23.47 17.10
N GLY A 163 79.37 22.38 16.35
CA GLY A 163 80.70 21.79 16.17
C GLY A 163 81.71 22.75 15.55
N MET A 164 81.31 23.49 14.51
CA MET A 164 82.16 24.52 13.88
C MET A 164 82.47 25.66 14.83
N TYR A 165 81.51 26.11 15.64
CA TYR A 165 81.74 27.14 16.66
C TYR A 165 82.81 26.70 17.67
N ILE A 166 82.71 25.48 18.20
CA ILE A 166 83.69 24.92 19.13
C ILE A 166 85.09 24.91 18.51
N VAL A 167 85.23 24.38 17.29
CA VAL A 167 86.52 24.32 16.58
C VAL A 167 87.07 25.73 16.32
N ALA A 168 86.23 26.68 15.92
CA ALA A 168 86.64 28.07 15.70
C ALA A 168 87.12 28.74 17.00
N SER A 169 86.39 28.55 18.11
CA SER A 169 86.80 29.04 19.44
C SER A 169 88.13 28.43 19.90
N GLU A 170 88.35 27.13 19.67
CA GLU A 170 89.63 26.48 19.98
C GLU A 170 90.79 27.10 19.19
N ILE A 171 90.60 27.38 17.90
CA ILE A 171 91.60 28.02 17.04
C ILE A 171 91.93 29.42 17.56
N LEU A 172 90.90 30.24 17.83
CA LEU A 172 91.07 31.60 18.35
C LEU A 172 91.82 31.59 19.69
N HIS A 173 91.44 30.70 20.61
CA HIS A 173 92.10 30.58 21.91
C HIS A 173 93.58 30.16 21.79
N ARG A 174 93.91 29.21 20.91
CA ARG A 174 95.32 28.84 20.65
C ARG A 174 96.11 29.99 19.98
N TYR A 175 95.48 30.78 19.13
CA TYR A 175 96.11 31.95 18.51
C TYR A 175 96.36 33.09 19.53
N GLU A 176 95.39 33.39 20.39
CA GLU A 176 95.55 34.35 21.50
C GLU A 176 96.66 33.93 22.46
N GLY A 177 96.73 32.63 22.78
CA GLY A 177 97.80 32.06 23.61
C GLY A 177 99.20 32.18 23.01
N LYS A 178 99.33 32.24 21.68
CA LYS A 178 100.62 32.53 21.01
C LYS A 178 101.06 33.97 21.25
N GLY A 179 100.16 34.96 21.19
CA GLY A 179 100.51 36.38 21.34
C GLY A 179 101.22 36.73 22.65
N PHE A 180 100.97 35.98 23.73
CA PHE A 180 101.59 36.22 25.03
C PHE A 180 102.93 35.52 25.24
N LYS A 181 103.19 34.37 24.61
CA LYS A 181 104.45 33.62 24.78
C LYS A 181 105.43 33.78 23.59
N ASP A 182 104.94 34.06 22.38
CA ASP A 182 105.76 34.12 21.17
C ASP A 182 106.48 35.47 20.97
N ARG A 183 106.08 36.57 21.64
CA ARG A 183 106.86 37.83 21.62
C ARG A 183 108.26 37.68 22.23
N VAL A 184 108.53 36.62 22.98
CA VAL A 184 109.86 36.32 23.53
C VAL A 184 110.71 35.47 22.55
N LEU A 185 110.11 34.83 21.54
CA LEU A 185 110.79 33.92 20.59
C LEU A 185 110.77 34.40 19.12
N GLU A 186 110.49 35.67 18.87
CA GLU A 186 110.42 36.28 17.53
C GLU A 186 111.78 36.39 16.80
N LYS A 187 112.87 35.95 17.45
CA LYS A 187 114.24 35.94 16.91
C LYS A 187 114.81 34.53 16.82
N GLU A 188 114.36 33.70 15.88
CA GLU A 188 115.18 32.57 15.41
C GLU A 188 115.10 32.40 13.88
N PRO A 189 116.20 32.65 13.14
CA PRO A 189 116.18 32.62 11.68
C PRO A 189 116.42 31.24 11.04
N PHE A 190 116.68 30.15 11.80
CA PHE A 190 117.30 28.95 11.20
C PHE A 190 116.70 27.57 11.50
N THR A 191 115.74 27.40 12.42
CA THR A 191 115.40 26.04 12.89
C THR A 191 114.25 25.34 12.15
N GLN A 192 113.39 26.02 11.37
CA GLN A 192 112.20 25.45 10.70
C GLN A 192 111.21 24.65 11.61
N ILE A 193 111.54 24.40 12.88
CA ILE A 193 110.75 23.61 13.85
C ILE A 193 109.38 24.25 14.06
N LYS A 194 109.31 25.58 14.21
CA LYS A 194 108.02 26.30 14.33
C LYS A 194 107.16 26.21 13.08
N LYS A 195 107.77 26.08 11.89
CA LYS A 195 107.02 25.86 10.64
C LYS A 195 106.35 24.49 10.66
N VAL A 196 107.08 23.45 11.07
CA VAL A 196 106.54 22.09 11.20
C VAL A 196 105.47 22.00 12.29
N GLU A 197 105.64 22.67 13.43
CA GLU A 197 104.61 22.75 14.48
C GLU A 197 103.35 23.49 14.01
N LEU A 198 103.52 24.57 13.25
CA LEU A 198 102.40 25.31 12.66
C LEU A 198 101.69 24.46 11.60
N GLU A 199 102.44 23.76 10.73
CA GLU A 199 101.89 22.84 9.74
C GLU A 199 101.12 21.70 10.42
N ARG A 200 101.66 21.10 11.49
CA ARG A 200 100.97 20.08 12.30
C ARG A 200 99.71 20.63 12.95
N LEU A 201 99.73 21.86 13.47
CA LEU A 201 98.55 22.50 14.06
C LEU A 201 97.47 22.77 13.01
N VAL A 202 97.86 23.27 11.83
CA VAL A 202 96.94 23.48 10.70
C VAL A 202 96.36 22.15 10.24
N GLN A 203 97.17 21.09 10.20
CA GLN A 203 96.73 19.74 9.87
C GLN A 203 95.73 19.22 10.92
N GLU A 204 96.02 19.34 12.22
CA GLU A 204 95.14 18.92 13.32
C GLU A 204 93.76 19.59 13.24
N TYR A 205 93.72 20.90 12.96
CA TYR A 205 92.47 21.62 12.81
C TYR A 205 91.75 21.34 11.49
N ARG A 206 92.49 21.11 10.40
CA ARG A 206 91.89 20.61 9.14
C ARG A 206 91.22 19.25 9.37
N ASP A 207 91.89 18.33 10.05
CA ASP A 207 91.34 17.02 10.39
C ASP A 207 90.10 17.13 11.27
N LYS A 208 90.08 18.06 12.25
CA LYS A 208 88.88 18.35 13.07
C LYS A 208 87.73 18.92 12.25
N ILE A 209 87.99 19.86 11.34
CA ILE A 209 86.98 20.45 10.45
C ILE A 209 86.44 19.39 9.49
N ASP A 210 87.32 18.56 8.93
CA ASP A 210 86.94 17.49 8.01
C ASP A 210 86.17 16.38 8.74
N ALA A 211 86.51 16.06 9.99
CA ALA A 211 85.73 15.13 10.82
C ALA A 211 84.30 15.66 11.10
N GLN A 212 84.14 16.96 11.33
CA GLN A 212 82.82 17.59 11.47
C GLN A 212 82.05 17.57 10.12
N LYS A 213 82.73 17.84 9.00
CA LYS A 213 82.17 17.73 7.64
C LYS A 213 81.75 16.30 7.25
N MET A 214 82.47 15.29 7.73
CA MET A 214 82.17 13.89 7.46
C MET A 214 80.99 13.38 8.27
N ARG A 215 80.79 13.87 9.50
CA ARG A 215 79.53 13.69 10.27
C ARG A 215 78.32 14.31 9.57
N THR A 216 78.54 15.23 8.64
CA THR A 216 77.50 15.89 7.85
C THR A 216 76.96 15.04 6.69
N LYS A 217 77.73 14.08 6.15
CA LYS A 217 77.29 13.18 5.05
C LYS A 217 76.36 12.06 5.54
#